data_AF-A0A660U5R8-F1
#
_entry.id   AF-A0A660U5R8-F1
#
_cell.length_a   1.000
_cell.length_b   1.000
_cell.length_c   1.000
_cell.angle_alpha   90.00
_cell.angle_beta   90.00
_cell.angle_gamma   90.00
#
_symmetry.space_group_name_H-M   'P 1'
#
loop_
_entity.id
_entity.type
_entity.pdbx_description
1 polymer ?
#
loop_
_entity_poly.entity_id
_entity_poly.type
_entity_poly.pdbx_seq_one_letter_code
_entity_poly.pdbx_strand_id
1 'polypeptide(L)'
;MDNHAVHNGGGIRARVKTKGDIILINNVFTKNKADDHGGGALARSVTDGDIIFMNNSFVENESQKNGAGVFARIHIDGDITFINNTFASNNSQNHGGGAFLKVSGADDIIDFINNTLTQNSAQKRGGGVYFYVDDSDAEASIYNNIIWGNQAVEKGDDIYLRGANGSFAELFNNDFTDIDSATQFNGILDEGDNLNVNPMFESAPDDLHLQARSPVIDKGDNSA
;
A
#
# COMPACT_ATOMS: atom_id res chain seq x y z
N MET A 1 15.35 2.74 14.10
CA MET A 1 16.18 1.60 14.56
C MET A 1 16.40 0.76 13.33
N ASP A 2 17.66 0.46 13.02
CA ASP A 2 18.00 -0.29 11.81
C ASP A 2 17.92 -1.78 12.15
N ASN A 3 16.75 -2.39 12.01
CA ASN A 3 16.55 -3.80 12.29
C ASN A 3 16.72 -4.64 11.01
N HIS A 4 17.30 -5.83 11.13
CA HIS A 4 17.41 -6.79 10.02
C HIS A 4 16.86 -8.16 10.42
N ALA A 5 15.85 -8.62 9.69
CA ALA A 5 15.34 -9.98 9.79
C ALA A 5 15.79 -10.83 8.59
N VAL A 6 16.37 -12.00 8.85
CA VAL A 6 16.72 -13.01 7.81
C VAL A 6 15.50 -13.68 7.16
N HIS A 7 14.30 -13.30 7.59
CA HIS A 7 13.03 -13.73 7.03
C HIS A 7 12.13 -12.50 6.87
N ASN A 8 11.06 -12.40 7.64
CA ASN A 8 10.00 -11.42 7.41
C ASN A 8 9.88 -10.44 8.57
N GLY A 9 9.42 -9.22 8.27
CA GLY A 9 9.10 -8.22 9.27
C GLY A 9 10.35 -7.67 9.93
N GLY A 10 11.15 -6.91 9.17
CA GLY A 10 12.43 -6.38 9.65
C GLY A 10 12.26 -5.54 10.92
N GLY A 11 11.30 -4.61 10.93
CA GLY A 11 10.92 -3.86 12.12
C GLY A 11 9.94 -4.63 13.02
N ILE A 12 8.86 -5.18 12.43
CA ILE A 12 7.88 -5.99 13.16
C ILE A 12 7.30 -7.11 12.32
N ARG A 13 7.03 -8.24 12.97
CA ARG A 13 6.29 -9.37 12.41
C ARG A 13 5.10 -9.73 13.28
N ALA A 14 3.90 -9.37 12.84
CA ALA A 14 2.63 -9.73 13.46
C ALA A 14 1.95 -10.85 12.67
N ARG A 15 1.45 -11.88 13.37
CA ARG A 15 0.69 -12.97 12.75
C ARG A 15 -0.40 -13.48 13.67
N VAL A 16 -1.63 -13.49 13.17
CA VAL A 16 -2.76 -14.17 13.80
C VAL A 16 -3.06 -15.45 13.03
N LYS A 17 -3.31 -16.55 13.77
CA LYS A 17 -3.56 -17.87 13.19
C LYS A 17 -5.03 -18.28 13.14
N THR A 18 -5.84 -17.80 14.06
CA THR A 18 -7.22 -18.28 14.26
C THR A 18 -8.21 -17.13 14.28
N LYS A 19 -8.20 -16.30 15.32
CA LYS A 19 -9.07 -15.13 15.43
C LYS A 19 -8.33 -13.98 16.11
N GLY A 20 -8.46 -12.78 15.58
CA GLY A 20 -8.02 -11.54 16.21
C GLY A 20 -7.32 -10.58 15.25
N ASP A 21 -7.31 -9.32 15.64
CA ASP A 21 -6.89 -8.24 14.74
C ASP A 21 -5.43 -7.85 14.98
N ILE A 22 -4.80 -7.35 13.92
CA ILE A 22 -3.46 -6.76 13.97
C ILE A 22 -3.63 -5.25 13.79
N ILE A 23 -3.38 -4.48 14.86
CA ILE A 23 -3.61 -3.03 14.87
C ILE A 23 -2.30 -2.31 15.17
N LEU A 24 -1.82 -1.50 14.21
CA LEU A 24 -0.62 -0.67 14.35
C LEU A 24 -0.99 0.80 14.14
N ILE A 25 -0.82 1.60 15.19
CA ILE A 25 -1.19 3.03 15.18
C ILE A 25 -0.03 3.88 15.67
N ASN A 26 0.26 4.99 14.99
CA ASN A 26 1.27 5.98 15.38
C ASN A 26 2.70 5.42 15.53
N ASN A 27 3.11 4.51 14.65
CA ASN A 27 4.45 3.94 14.66
C ASN A 27 5.35 4.52 13.57
N VAL A 28 6.66 4.49 13.79
CA VAL A 28 7.68 4.88 12.82
C VAL A 28 8.60 3.69 12.56
N PHE A 29 8.63 3.24 11.31
CA PHE A 29 9.49 2.17 10.81
C PHE A 29 10.49 2.77 9.82
N THR A 30 11.73 2.95 10.27
CA THR A 30 12.77 3.56 9.45
C THR A 30 13.97 2.64 9.32
N LYS A 31 14.48 2.45 8.10
CA LYS A 31 15.72 1.70 7.80
C LYS A 31 15.72 0.25 8.26
N ASN A 32 14.55 -0.40 8.25
CA ASN A 32 14.45 -1.82 8.54
C ASN A 32 14.58 -2.67 7.28
N LYS A 33 15.11 -3.88 7.43
CA LYS A 33 15.38 -4.81 6.34
C LYS A 33 14.82 -6.20 6.61
N ALA A 34 14.22 -6.80 5.58
CA ALA A 34 13.79 -8.19 5.57
C ALA A 34 14.29 -8.94 4.32
N ASP A 35 14.85 -10.14 4.52
CA ASP A 35 15.30 -11.01 3.41
C ASP A 35 14.14 -11.73 2.71
N ASP A 36 12.94 -11.71 3.29
CA ASP A 36 11.69 -12.11 2.65
C ASP A 36 10.77 -10.88 2.47
N HIS A 37 9.69 -10.77 3.22
CA HIS A 37 8.65 -9.76 3.04
C HIS A 37 8.57 -8.78 4.22
N GLY A 38 8.12 -7.56 3.97
CA GLY A 38 7.86 -6.59 5.04
C GLY A 38 9.14 -6.08 5.68
N GLY A 39 9.87 -5.20 4.98
CA GLY A 39 11.08 -4.59 5.53
C GLY A 39 10.77 -3.82 6.82
N GLY A 40 9.81 -2.91 6.77
CA GLY A 40 9.25 -2.22 7.94
C GLY A 40 8.37 -3.15 8.78
N ALA A 41 7.29 -3.65 8.19
CA ALA A 41 6.35 -4.53 8.88
C ALA A 41 5.86 -5.68 8.00
N LEU A 42 5.67 -6.85 8.63
CA LEU A 42 4.81 -7.90 8.13
C LEU A 42 3.59 -8.06 9.04
N ALA A 43 2.39 -8.01 8.46
CA ALA A 43 1.14 -8.38 9.10
C ALA A 43 0.47 -9.51 8.32
N ARG A 44 0.03 -10.56 9.03
CA ARG A 44 -0.71 -11.65 8.40
C ARG A 44 -1.80 -12.22 9.29
N SER A 45 -3.04 -12.17 8.81
CA SER A 45 -4.14 -12.99 9.32
C SER A 45 -4.27 -14.26 8.49
N VAL A 46 -4.67 -15.36 9.12
CA VAL A 46 -4.77 -16.67 8.46
C VAL A 46 -6.20 -17.17 8.35
N THR A 47 -7.05 -16.90 9.34
CA THR A 47 -8.40 -17.48 9.38
C THR A 47 -9.45 -16.42 9.52
N ASP A 48 -9.39 -15.58 10.55
CA ASP A 48 -10.37 -14.53 10.84
C ASP A 48 -9.61 -13.41 11.58
N GLY A 49 -9.69 -12.19 11.08
CA GLY A 49 -9.25 -11.00 11.79
C GLY A 49 -8.56 -9.98 10.91
N ASP A 50 -8.80 -8.72 11.25
CA ASP A 50 -8.48 -7.57 10.40
C ASP A 50 -7.04 -7.13 10.57
N ILE A 51 -6.52 -6.43 9.56
CA ILE A 51 -5.22 -5.78 9.61
C ILE A 51 -5.41 -4.28 9.44
N ILE A 52 -5.10 -3.51 10.49
CA ILE A 52 -5.34 -2.07 10.55
C ILE A 52 -4.02 -1.34 10.78
N PHE A 53 -3.67 -0.44 9.86
CA PHE A 53 -2.54 0.48 9.96
C PHE A 53 -3.05 1.91 9.89
N MET A 54 -2.86 2.69 10.97
CA MET A 54 -3.26 4.10 11.00
C MET A 54 -2.14 5.04 11.45
N ASN A 55 -1.97 6.15 10.75
CA ASN A 55 -1.02 7.20 11.12
C ASN A 55 0.42 6.68 11.32
N ASN A 56 0.86 5.69 10.54
CA ASN A 56 2.22 5.18 10.61
C ASN A 56 3.12 5.80 9.54
N SER A 57 4.42 5.80 9.79
CA SER A 57 5.44 6.23 8.84
C SER A 57 6.41 5.08 8.52
N PHE A 58 6.59 4.79 7.23
CA PHE A 58 7.51 3.78 6.70
C PHE A 58 8.52 4.46 5.80
N VAL A 59 9.77 4.58 6.26
CA VAL A 59 10.80 5.35 5.57
C VAL A 59 12.04 4.49 5.33
N GLU A 60 12.52 4.45 4.09
CA GLU A 60 13.80 3.80 3.75
C GLU A 60 13.89 2.32 4.20
N ASN A 61 12.78 1.58 4.19
CA ASN A 61 12.80 0.16 4.50
C ASN A 61 13.09 -0.67 3.24
N GLU A 62 13.70 -1.84 3.42
CA GLU A 62 14.11 -2.74 2.35
C GLU A 62 13.49 -4.14 2.50
N SER A 63 13.00 -4.69 1.39
CA SER A 63 12.59 -6.10 1.29
C SER A 63 13.23 -6.77 0.08
N GLN A 64 13.77 -7.97 0.27
CA GLN A 64 14.26 -8.79 -0.85
C GLN A 64 13.14 -9.53 -1.59
N LYS A 65 11.89 -9.45 -1.12
CA LYS A 65 10.70 -9.91 -1.83
C LYS A 65 9.68 -8.81 -1.98
N ASN A 66 8.60 -8.80 -1.19
CA ASN A 66 7.46 -7.91 -1.42
C ASN A 66 7.23 -7.00 -0.21
N GLY A 67 6.73 -5.78 -0.48
CA GLY A 67 6.27 -4.86 0.55
C GLY A 67 7.43 -4.37 1.40
N ALA A 68 8.27 -3.47 0.87
CA ALA A 68 9.45 -3.04 1.62
C ALA A 68 9.08 -2.18 2.84
N GLY A 69 8.13 -1.26 2.71
CA GLY A 69 7.48 -0.66 3.87
C GLY A 69 6.63 -1.70 4.61
N VAL A 70 5.59 -2.21 3.96
CA VAL A 70 4.67 -3.19 4.56
C VAL A 70 4.31 -4.32 3.61
N PHE A 71 4.30 -5.54 4.16
CA PHE A 71 3.59 -6.68 3.58
C PHE A 71 2.39 -7.04 4.47
N ALA A 72 1.17 -6.86 3.96
CA ALA A 72 -0.06 -7.23 4.65
C ALA A 72 -0.80 -8.30 3.86
N ARG A 73 -1.31 -9.33 4.55
CA ARG A 73 -2.07 -10.41 3.92
C ARG A 73 -3.16 -10.98 4.80
N ILE A 74 -4.37 -11.03 4.27
CA ILE A 74 -5.46 -11.89 4.72
C ILE A 74 -5.46 -13.16 3.87
N HIS A 75 -5.85 -14.29 4.46
CA HIS A 75 -5.86 -15.58 3.76
C HIS A 75 -7.23 -16.21 3.59
N ILE A 76 -8.16 -16.00 4.52
CA ILE A 76 -9.48 -16.65 4.51
C ILE A 76 -10.59 -15.65 4.74
N ASP A 77 -10.52 -14.83 5.80
CA ASP A 77 -11.57 -13.89 6.18
C ASP A 77 -10.96 -12.73 6.97
N GLY A 78 -11.31 -11.50 6.60
CA GLY A 78 -10.95 -10.25 7.27
C GLY A 78 -10.52 -9.14 6.32
N ASP A 79 -10.51 -7.91 6.83
CA ASP A 79 -10.23 -6.73 6.02
C ASP A 79 -8.81 -6.20 6.22
N ILE A 80 -8.34 -5.42 5.25
CA ILE A 80 -7.10 -4.65 5.35
C ILE A 80 -7.41 -3.16 5.27
N THR A 81 -7.15 -2.42 6.33
CA THR A 81 -7.38 -0.97 6.40
C THR A 81 -6.08 -0.20 6.60
N PHE A 82 -5.79 0.75 5.70
CA PHE A 82 -4.67 1.68 5.79
C PHE A 82 -5.19 3.11 5.72
N ILE A 83 -5.06 3.85 6.82
CA ILE A 83 -5.53 5.25 6.91
C ILE A 83 -4.39 6.17 7.32
N ASN A 84 -4.19 7.27 6.60
CA ASN A 84 -3.24 8.34 6.96
C ASN A 84 -1.80 7.86 7.15
N ASN A 85 -1.36 6.84 6.41
CA ASN A 85 0.01 6.36 6.49
C ASN A 85 0.91 7.05 5.47
N THR A 86 2.19 7.13 5.79
CA THR A 86 3.23 7.66 4.92
C THR A 86 4.23 6.57 4.55
N PHE A 87 4.55 6.44 3.27
CA PHE A 87 5.60 5.57 2.76
C PHE A 87 6.56 6.36 1.89
N ALA A 88 7.82 6.47 2.31
CA ALA A 88 8.85 7.21 1.59
C ALA A 88 10.09 6.35 1.35
N SER A 89 10.61 6.37 0.13
CA SER A 89 11.93 5.81 -0.19
C SER A 89 12.12 4.33 0.17
N ASN A 90 11.04 3.55 0.24
CA ASN A 90 11.14 2.11 0.51
C ASN A 90 11.50 1.35 -0.78
N ASN A 91 12.29 0.28 -0.68
CA ASN A 91 12.82 -0.45 -1.84
C ASN A 91 12.56 -1.97 -1.77
N SER A 92 11.77 -2.47 -2.72
CA SER A 92 11.37 -3.87 -2.85
C SER A 92 12.05 -4.53 -4.05
N GLN A 93 12.64 -5.71 -3.85
CA GLN A 93 13.25 -6.47 -4.96
C GLN A 93 12.23 -7.28 -5.79
N ASN A 94 10.95 -7.30 -5.43
CA ASN A 94 9.88 -7.78 -6.29
C ASN A 94 8.77 -6.74 -6.43
N HIS A 95 7.75 -6.79 -5.57
CA HIS A 95 6.52 -6.03 -5.73
C HIS A 95 6.25 -5.12 -4.53
N GLY A 96 5.57 -4.00 -4.75
CA GLY A 96 5.15 -3.11 -3.68
C GLY A 96 6.33 -2.47 -2.97
N GLY A 97 6.91 -1.41 -3.54
CA GLY A 97 8.01 -0.68 -2.90
C GLY A 97 7.57 -0.13 -1.55
N GLY A 98 6.48 0.65 -1.52
CA GLY A 98 5.85 1.09 -0.28
C GLY A 98 5.11 -0.05 0.40
N ALA A 99 4.09 -0.60 -0.27
CA ALA A 99 3.23 -1.63 0.31
C ALA A 99 2.88 -2.75 -0.68
N PHE A 100 2.73 -3.97 -0.14
CA PHE A 100 2.10 -5.09 -0.83
C PHE A 100 0.92 -5.57 0.03
N LEU A 101 -0.29 -5.43 -0.50
CA LEU A 101 -1.54 -5.72 0.20
C LEU A 101 -2.27 -6.85 -0.53
N LYS A 102 -2.68 -7.89 0.21
CA LYS A 102 -3.37 -9.04 -0.37
C LYS A 102 -4.54 -9.51 0.48
N VAL A 103 -5.70 -9.63 -0.15
CA VAL A 103 -6.87 -10.33 0.39
C VAL A 103 -7.16 -11.58 -0.44
N SER A 104 -7.89 -12.53 0.13
CA SER A 104 -8.17 -13.82 -0.54
C SER A 104 -9.45 -14.50 -0.06
N GLY A 105 -10.13 -13.92 0.94
CA GLY A 105 -11.47 -14.31 1.35
C GLY A 105 -12.53 -13.72 0.43
N ALA A 106 -13.70 -14.35 0.44
CA ALA A 106 -14.89 -13.79 -0.19
C ALA A 106 -15.37 -12.60 0.64
N ASP A 107 -15.79 -11.53 -0.03
CA ASP A 107 -16.23 -10.26 0.58
C ASP A 107 -15.13 -9.51 1.38
N ASP A 108 -13.87 -9.95 1.38
CA ASP A 108 -12.75 -9.21 2.00
C ASP A 108 -12.54 -7.86 1.28
N ILE A 109 -12.26 -6.81 2.05
CA ILE A 109 -12.03 -5.46 1.54
C ILE A 109 -10.61 -4.98 1.86
N ILE A 110 -9.98 -4.30 0.89
CA ILE A 110 -8.81 -3.45 1.13
C ILE A 110 -9.23 -1.99 1.10
N ASP A 111 -9.31 -1.36 2.28
CA ASP A 111 -9.50 0.09 2.41
C ASP A 111 -8.14 0.80 2.45
N PHE A 112 -7.87 1.64 1.46
CA PHE A 112 -6.64 2.41 1.36
C PHE A 112 -6.94 3.89 1.22
N ILE A 113 -6.95 4.61 2.34
CA ILE A 113 -7.54 5.95 2.44
C ILE A 113 -6.52 6.98 2.98
N ASN A 114 -6.43 8.14 2.34
CA ASN A 114 -5.63 9.28 2.81
C ASN A 114 -4.13 8.96 3.02
N ASN A 115 -3.56 8.01 2.26
CA ASN A 115 -2.15 7.66 2.39
C ASN A 115 -1.29 8.46 1.41
N THR A 116 -0.03 8.69 1.81
CA THR A 116 0.98 9.33 0.97
C THR A 116 2.11 8.36 0.69
N LEU A 117 2.37 8.08 -0.58
CA LEU A 117 3.42 7.17 -1.06
C LEU A 117 4.26 7.88 -2.10
N THR A 118 5.55 8.06 -1.80
CA THR A 118 6.47 8.78 -2.69
C THR A 118 7.86 8.15 -2.69
N GLN A 119 8.54 8.24 -3.83
CA GLN A 119 9.92 7.76 -4.00
C GLN A 119 10.14 6.29 -3.63
N ASN A 120 9.08 5.50 -3.54
CA ASN A 120 9.20 4.07 -3.31
C ASN A 120 9.57 3.36 -4.62
N SER A 121 10.32 2.26 -4.53
CA SER A 121 10.78 1.53 -5.70
C SER A 121 10.54 0.02 -5.60
N ALA A 122 10.22 -0.58 -6.75
CA ALA A 122 10.05 -2.01 -6.91
C ALA A 122 10.78 -2.52 -8.15
N GLN A 123 11.56 -3.59 -8.04
CA GLN A 123 12.24 -4.20 -9.19
C GLN A 123 11.29 -4.94 -10.14
N LYS A 124 10.02 -5.10 -9.78
CA LYS A 124 8.99 -5.63 -10.67
C LYS A 124 7.84 -4.64 -10.81
N ARG A 125 6.86 -4.67 -9.89
CA ARG A 125 5.58 -3.97 -10.09
C ARG A 125 5.06 -3.30 -8.84
N GLY A 126 4.34 -2.20 -9.01
CA GLY A 126 3.79 -1.42 -7.90
C GLY A 126 4.92 -0.75 -7.13
N GLY A 127 5.58 0.24 -7.73
CA GLY A 127 6.65 0.98 -7.07
C GLY A 127 6.14 1.63 -5.79
N GLY A 128 4.99 2.29 -5.85
CA GLY A 128 4.26 2.77 -4.68
C GLY A 128 3.60 1.62 -3.93
N VAL A 129 2.60 1.00 -4.57
CA VAL A 129 1.79 -0.05 -3.95
C VAL A 129 1.38 -1.14 -4.95
N TYR A 130 1.34 -2.38 -4.47
CA TYR A 130 0.78 -3.52 -5.18
C TYR A 130 -0.43 -4.03 -4.42
N PHE A 131 -1.60 -3.97 -5.05
CA PHE A 131 -2.83 -4.58 -4.54
C PHE A 131 -3.07 -5.93 -5.21
N TYR A 132 -3.37 -6.94 -4.41
CA TYR A 132 -3.75 -8.27 -4.87
C TYR A 132 -5.07 -8.72 -4.24
N VAL A 133 -6.15 -8.55 -5.00
CA VAL A 133 -7.51 -9.00 -4.66
C VAL A 133 -7.71 -10.38 -5.30
N ASP A 134 -7.58 -11.46 -4.52
CA ASP A 134 -7.48 -12.85 -5.04
C ASP A 134 -8.77 -13.67 -4.88
N ASP A 135 -9.93 -13.02 -4.80
CA ASP A 135 -11.26 -13.63 -4.80
C ASP A 135 -12.23 -12.82 -5.67
N SER A 136 -13.25 -13.46 -6.25
CA SER A 136 -14.17 -12.79 -7.18
C SER A 136 -15.14 -11.83 -6.49
N ASP A 137 -15.37 -11.99 -5.19
CA ASP A 137 -16.31 -11.16 -4.44
C ASP A 137 -15.57 -10.14 -3.53
N ALA A 138 -14.24 -10.11 -3.60
CA ALA A 138 -13.40 -9.18 -2.83
C ALA A 138 -13.17 -7.85 -3.56
N GLU A 139 -12.81 -6.82 -2.78
CA GLU A 139 -12.72 -5.43 -3.23
C GLU A 139 -11.42 -4.73 -2.81
N ALA A 140 -10.98 -3.75 -3.62
CA ALA A 140 -10.03 -2.72 -3.20
C ALA A 140 -10.62 -1.32 -3.36
N SER A 141 -10.80 -0.63 -2.24
CA SER A 141 -11.39 0.70 -2.13
C SER A 141 -10.25 1.71 -1.85
N ILE A 142 -9.87 2.49 -2.86
CA ILE A 142 -8.67 3.33 -2.87
C ILE A 142 -9.06 4.80 -3.02
N TYR A 143 -8.98 5.55 -1.91
CA TYR A 143 -9.56 6.89 -1.84
C TYR A 143 -8.59 7.92 -1.29
N ASN A 144 -8.61 9.13 -1.86
CA ASN A 144 -7.94 10.31 -1.31
C ASN A 144 -6.42 10.15 -1.11
N ASN A 145 -5.75 9.30 -1.87
CA ASN A 145 -4.31 9.05 -1.69
C ASN A 145 -3.46 9.94 -2.60
N ILE A 146 -2.25 10.25 -2.16
CA ILE A 146 -1.20 10.80 -3.02
C ILE A 146 -0.17 9.68 -3.23
N ILE A 147 -0.13 9.11 -4.44
CA ILE A 147 0.77 8.02 -4.80
C ILE A 147 1.60 8.51 -5.98
N TRP A 148 2.71 9.18 -5.69
CA TRP A 148 3.42 9.99 -6.68
C TRP A 148 4.92 9.82 -6.66
N GLY A 149 5.54 9.75 -7.84
CA GLY A 149 6.99 9.74 -7.99
C GLY A 149 7.62 8.45 -7.47
N ASN A 150 6.86 7.35 -7.49
CA ASN A 150 7.36 6.02 -7.24
C ASN A 150 7.89 5.40 -8.54
N GLN A 151 8.58 4.26 -8.45
CA GLN A 151 9.19 3.62 -9.62
C GLN A 151 9.07 2.10 -9.58
N ALA A 152 8.61 1.50 -10.68
CA ALA A 152 8.64 0.08 -10.93
C ALA A 152 9.49 -0.21 -12.18
N VAL A 153 10.29 -1.27 -12.16
CA VAL A 153 11.09 -1.62 -13.36
C VAL A 153 10.26 -2.26 -14.46
N GLU A 154 9.20 -3.03 -14.11
CA GLU A 154 8.31 -3.63 -15.10
C GLU A 154 7.10 -2.73 -15.41
N LYS A 155 6.20 -2.53 -14.43
CA LYS A 155 4.86 -1.93 -14.63
C LYS A 155 4.28 -1.36 -13.33
N GLY A 156 3.45 -0.32 -13.42
CA GLY A 156 2.75 0.26 -12.28
C GLY A 156 3.74 0.98 -11.36
N ASP A 157 4.29 2.09 -11.83
CA ASP A 157 5.25 2.90 -11.08
C ASP A 157 4.62 3.34 -9.76
N ASP A 158 3.43 3.93 -9.80
CA ASP A 158 2.70 4.33 -8.60
C ASP A 158 1.83 3.18 -8.08
N ILE A 159 0.93 2.66 -8.92
CA ILE A 159 -0.05 1.64 -8.52
C ILE A 159 0.03 0.43 -9.46
N TYR A 160 0.05 -0.76 -8.87
CA TYR A 160 -0.23 -1.99 -9.60
C TYR A 160 -1.42 -2.73 -9.00
N LEU A 161 -2.43 -3.00 -9.82
CA LEU A 161 -3.62 -3.74 -9.43
C LEU A 161 -3.64 -5.13 -10.06
N ARG A 162 -3.88 -6.15 -9.23
CA ARG A 162 -4.19 -7.50 -9.65
C ARG A 162 -5.44 -8.00 -8.95
N GLY A 163 -6.47 -8.27 -9.74
CA GLY A 163 -7.73 -8.87 -9.29
C GLY A 163 -7.89 -10.32 -9.75
N ALA A 164 -8.79 -11.06 -9.12
CA ALA A 164 -9.40 -12.26 -9.67
C ALA A 164 -10.54 -11.88 -10.64
N ASN A 165 -10.99 -12.80 -11.48
CA ASN A 165 -12.12 -12.54 -12.37
C ASN A 165 -13.40 -12.31 -11.54
N GLY A 166 -13.99 -11.12 -11.62
CA GLY A 166 -15.16 -10.72 -10.85
C GLY A 166 -14.84 -9.74 -9.71
N SER A 167 -13.59 -9.72 -9.23
CA SER A 167 -13.16 -8.78 -8.19
C SER A 167 -13.33 -7.32 -8.64
N PHE A 168 -13.48 -6.44 -7.66
CA PHE A 168 -13.73 -5.03 -7.88
C PHE A 168 -12.60 -4.14 -7.35
N ALA A 169 -12.40 -3.00 -7.98
CA ALA A 169 -11.59 -1.93 -7.43
C ALA A 169 -12.21 -0.56 -7.73
N GLU A 170 -12.25 0.30 -6.72
CA GLU A 170 -12.66 1.70 -6.80
C GLU A 170 -11.47 2.60 -6.53
N LEU A 171 -11.23 3.56 -7.42
CA LEU A 171 -10.18 4.55 -7.25
C LEU A 171 -10.77 5.93 -7.42
N PHE A 172 -10.95 6.67 -6.33
CA PHE A 172 -11.49 8.02 -6.40
C PHE A 172 -10.65 9.04 -5.64
N ASN A 173 -10.60 10.25 -6.18
CA ASN A 173 -9.95 11.41 -5.55
C ASN A 173 -8.47 11.19 -5.20
N ASN A 174 -7.79 10.29 -5.90
CA ASN A 174 -6.36 10.05 -5.73
C ASN A 174 -5.54 10.95 -6.64
N ASP A 175 -4.25 11.09 -6.36
CA ASP A 175 -3.26 11.70 -7.26
C ASP A 175 -2.14 10.71 -7.56
N PHE A 176 -2.01 10.30 -8.82
CA PHE A 176 -0.99 9.35 -9.30
C PHE A 176 -0.65 9.57 -10.78
N THR A 177 0.55 9.16 -11.21
CA THR A 177 0.95 9.26 -12.61
C THR A 177 0.73 7.99 -13.41
N ASP A 178 0.93 6.83 -12.80
CA ASP A 178 0.94 5.54 -13.48
C ASP A 178 0.19 4.46 -12.68
N ILE A 179 -0.79 3.86 -13.34
CA ILE A 179 -1.49 2.68 -12.87
C ILE A 179 -1.44 1.60 -13.95
N ASP A 180 -1.00 0.40 -13.56
CA ASP A 180 -1.14 -0.79 -14.40
C ASP A 180 -2.07 -1.78 -13.72
N SER A 181 -3.11 -2.19 -14.46
CA SER A 181 -3.97 -3.29 -14.06
C SER A 181 -3.69 -4.48 -14.97
N ALA A 182 -3.06 -5.52 -14.41
CA ALA A 182 -2.87 -6.75 -15.16
C ALA A 182 -4.15 -7.57 -15.14
N THR A 183 -5.04 -7.26 -16.09
CA THR A 183 -6.08 -8.13 -16.65
C THR A 183 -6.66 -9.16 -15.66
N GLN A 184 -7.70 -8.76 -14.92
CA GLN A 184 -8.78 -9.65 -14.44
C GLN A 184 -9.94 -8.94 -13.74
N PHE A 185 -9.84 -7.63 -13.45
CA PHE A 185 -11.02 -6.84 -13.04
C PHE A 185 -12.15 -6.81 -14.08
N ASN A 186 -11.94 -7.31 -15.31
CA ASN A 186 -12.98 -7.50 -16.35
C ASN A 186 -14.03 -6.38 -16.49
N GLY A 187 -13.59 -5.12 -16.45
CA GLY A 187 -14.48 -3.95 -16.56
C GLY A 187 -15.12 -3.49 -15.24
N ILE A 188 -14.72 -4.07 -14.11
CA ILE A 188 -15.09 -3.74 -12.74
C ILE A 188 -13.89 -3.03 -12.09
N LEU A 189 -13.43 -1.99 -12.76
CA LEU A 189 -12.49 -1.00 -12.24
C LEU A 189 -13.21 0.32 -12.43
N ASP A 190 -13.66 0.92 -11.33
CA ASP A 190 -14.34 2.21 -11.34
C ASP A 190 -13.37 3.29 -10.88
N GLU A 191 -13.21 4.32 -11.71
CA GLU A 191 -12.27 5.40 -11.46
C GLU A 191 -12.95 6.74 -11.71
N GLY A 192 -12.81 7.67 -10.76
CA GLY A 192 -13.37 9.01 -10.89
C GLY A 192 -12.62 10.04 -10.07
N ASP A 193 -12.63 11.29 -10.52
CA ASP A 193 -12.04 12.43 -9.81
C ASP A 193 -10.55 12.26 -9.40
N ASN A 194 -9.83 11.32 -10.01
CA ASN A 194 -8.39 11.18 -9.84
C ASN A 194 -7.63 12.28 -10.59
N LEU A 195 -6.48 12.64 -10.04
CA LEU A 195 -5.57 13.65 -10.53
C LEU A 195 -4.26 13.00 -11.01
N ASN A 196 -3.59 13.72 -11.90
CA ASN A 196 -2.23 13.40 -12.34
C ASN A 196 -1.46 14.72 -12.44
N VAL A 197 -1.12 15.26 -11.28
CA VAL A 197 -0.46 16.56 -11.16
C VAL A 197 0.63 16.47 -10.11
N ASN A 198 1.72 17.23 -10.26
CA ASN A 198 2.75 17.25 -9.23
C ASN A 198 2.13 17.69 -7.88
N PRO A 199 2.21 16.89 -6.80
CA PRO A 199 1.66 17.23 -5.49
C PRO A 199 2.30 18.48 -4.88
N MET A 200 3.46 18.90 -5.37
CA MET A 200 4.23 20.02 -4.82
C MET A 200 4.54 19.81 -3.33
N PHE A 201 5.15 18.67 -2.99
CA PHE A 201 5.72 18.48 -1.66
C PHE A 201 6.74 19.58 -1.33
N GLU A 202 6.91 19.87 -0.04
CA GLU A 202 7.96 20.77 0.43
C GLU A 202 9.35 20.23 0.02
N SER A 203 10.31 21.13 -0.17
CA SER A 203 11.59 20.77 -0.77
C SER A 203 12.54 20.01 0.16
N ALA A 204 12.18 19.82 1.44
CA ALA A 204 13.02 19.10 2.38
C ALA A 204 12.87 17.57 2.18
N PRO A 205 13.97 16.79 2.22
CA PRO A 205 13.99 15.39 1.79
C PRO A 205 12.97 14.45 2.46
N ASP A 206 12.58 14.75 3.70
CA ASP A 206 11.64 13.96 4.50
C ASP A 206 10.34 14.72 4.82
N ASP A 207 10.15 15.88 4.19
CA ASP A 207 9.01 16.75 4.44
C ASP A 207 7.95 16.56 3.34
N LEU A 208 6.95 15.74 3.66
CA LEU A 208 5.85 15.46 2.75
C LEU A 208 4.66 16.41 2.93
N HIS A 209 4.83 17.53 3.63
CA HIS A 209 3.81 18.57 3.62
C HIS A 209 3.65 19.13 2.20
N LEU A 210 2.42 19.51 1.87
CA LEU A 210 2.11 20.14 0.60
C LEU A 210 2.40 21.64 0.69
N GLN A 211 3.04 22.19 -0.35
CA GLN A 211 3.16 23.62 -0.51
C GLN A 211 1.75 24.25 -0.59
N ALA A 212 1.57 25.46 -0.06
CA ALA A 212 0.27 26.14 0.02
C ALA A 212 -0.48 26.35 -1.32
N ARG A 213 0.21 26.14 -2.45
CA ARG A 213 -0.31 26.25 -3.82
C ARG A 213 -0.38 24.90 -4.55
N SER A 214 -0.23 23.81 -3.80
CA SER A 214 -0.36 22.46 -4.32
C SER A 214 -1.76 22.27 -4.95
N PRO A 215 -1.83 21.65 -6.14
CA PRO A 215 -3.09 21.42 -6.83
C PRO A 215 -3.96 20.32 -6.19
N VAL A 216 -3.40 19.54 -5.27
CA VAL A 216 -4.09 18.41 -4.62
C VAL A 216 -4.69 18.77 -3.25
N ILE A 217 -4.50 20.01 -2.78
CA ILE A 217 -5.16 20.52 -1.56
C ILE A 217 -6.69 20.56 -1.78
N ASP A 218 -7.43 20.07 -0.79
CA ASP A 218 -8.90 20.04 -0.75
C ASP A 218 -9.54 19.32 -1.95
N LYS A 219 -8.88 18.26 -2.45
CA LYS A 219 -9.38 17.42 -3.56
C LYS A 219 -9.96 16.07 -3.15
N GLY A 220 -9.81 15.72 -1.87
CA GLY A 220 -10.40 14.52 -1.31
C GLY A 220 -11.92 14.63 -1.11
N ASP A 221 -12.57 13.48 -1.00
CA ASP A 221 -13.95 13.36 -0.53
C ASP A 221 -13.98 12.99 0.96
N ASN A 222 -14.74 13.75 1.76
CA ASN A 222 -14.92 13.48 3.20
C ASN A 222 -15.90 12.34 3.48
N SER A 223 -16.59 11.82 2.46
CA SER A 223 -17.50 10.67 2.58
C SER A 223 -16.81 9.32 2.42
N ALA A 224 -15.55 9.32 1.97
CA ALA A 224 -14.68 8.17 1.88
C ALA A 224 -14.19 7.68 3.26
#